data_AF-A0A812XZI4-F1
#
_entry.id   AF-A0A812XZI4-F1
#
_cell.length_a   1.000
_cell.length_b   1.000
_cell.length_c   1.000
_cell.angle_alpha   90.00
_cell.angle_beta   90.00
_cell.angle_gamma   90.00
#
_symmetry.space_group_name_H-M   'P 1'
#
loop_
_entity.id
_entity.type
_entity.pdbx_description
1 polymer ?
#
loop_
_entity_poly.entity_id
_entity_poly.type
_entity_poly.pdbx_seq_one_letter_code
_entity_poly.pdbx_strand_id
1 'polypeptide(L)'
;MKFAMRFLVSALGVAAAAKSAGHLRASLASDITAPQQALLSLVAAAANGRGDSPEFDISSLASMAQSISKTGGVPETVNTIKGLVTGMLESLSQEASAAQLGVTNKTLFETCNANKAAAMGEVAKLEAAAPADGHYAEYNQCIQELANLNTTAQSCTSQEELLRVAKQARCEYFSAVDRSNNYQSWFCYEDDFPVSSTYEAYLQRNINMLAEYRTRKQNCTDASSSYSAKQSECNTKTSPVSIKTLHCETLKSNATEAFCTPYQGKVTACNVYDSCWAASEAAATSAYDTAVSISENLKTQWNALKRVECLLDVLTKSGVKPEACVA
;
A
#
# COMPACT_ATOMS: atom_id res chain seq x y z
N MET A 1 2.07 8.89 -7.38
CA MET A 1 1.67 10.03 -6.53
C MET A 1 2.34 9.87 -5.18
N LYS A 2 3.32 10.72 -4.83
CA LYS A 2 4.06 10.64 -3.56
C LYS A 2 3.41 11.57 -2.54
N PHE A 3 2.67 11.02 -1.58
CA PHE A 3 2.18 11.78 -0.43
C PHE A 3 3.32 11.90 0.59
N ALA A 4 3.90 13.10 0.68
CA ALA A 4 4.86 13.45 1.72
C ALA A 4 4.08 13.79 3.00
N MET A 5 3.91 12.81 3.89
CA MET A 5 3.36 13.01 5.22
C MET A 5 4.48 13.55 6.12
N ARG A 6 4.53 14.87 6.28
CA ARG A 6 5.40 15.53 7.26
C ARG A 6 4.79 15.36 8.65
N PHE A 7 5.29 14.41 9.43
CA PHE A 7 5.10 14.39 10.87
C PHE A 7 6.09 15.36 11.53
N LEU A 8 5.56 16.44 12.09
CA LEU A 8 6.25 17.31 13.04
C LEU A 8 6.29 16.57 14.38
N VAL A 9 7.42 15.92 14.66
CA VAL A 9 7.74 15.42 16.00
C VAL A 9 8.31 16.60 16.79
N SER A 10 7.47 17.23 17.60
CA SER A 10 7.92 18.18 18.62
C SER A 10 8.47 17.39 19.80
N ALA A 11 9.79 17.18 19.81
CA ALA A 11 10.50 16.66 20.97
C ALA A 11 10.58 17.75 22.04
N LEU A 12 9.86 17.55 23.15
CA LEU A 12 10.02 18.33 24.38
C LEU A 12 10.76 17.46 25.40
N GLY A 13 11.90 17.98 25.83
CA GLY A 13 12.88 17.30 26.68
C GLY A 13 12.36 17.01 28.09
N VAL A 14 12.79 15.88 28.61
CA VAL A 14 12.57 15.42 29.99
C VAL A 14 13.87 15.61 30.79
N ALA A 15 13.71 15.97 32.08
CA ALA A 15 14.66 15.92 33.21
C ALA A 15 15.25 17.28 33.66
N ALA A 16 15.36 17.63 34.97
CA ALA A 16 15.05 16.94 36.23
C ALA A 16 14.93 17.97 37.39
N ALA A 17 14.11 17.69 38.40
CA ALA A 17 14.24 18.34 39.72
C ALA A 17 13.74 17.43 40.86
N ALA A 18 14.68 16.92 41.67
CA ALA A 18 14.39 16.22 42.93
C ALA A 18 15.41 16.64 43.99
N LYS A 19 14.98 17.48 44.96
CA LYS A 19 15.48 17.58 46.36
C LYS A 19 14.95 18.85 47.04
N SER A 20 13.93 18.74 47.91
CA SER A 20 13.70 19.74 48.99
C SER A 20 12.66 19.37 50.07
N ALA A 21 12.46 18.09 50.43
CA ALA A 21 11.44 17.73 51.43
C ALA A 21 11.89 17.82 52.92
N GLY A 22 13.12 18.24 53.22
CA GLY A 22 13.70 18.08 54.56
C GLY A 22 13.43 19.18 55.60
N HIS A 23 13.04 20.40 55.19
CA HIS A 23 13.24 21.57 56.05
C HIS A 23 12.01 22.11 56.81
N LEU A 24 10.80 21.62 56.52
CA LEU A 24 9.54 22.25 56.99
C LEU A 24 9.05 21.84 58.39
N ARG A 25 9.69 20.88 59.07
CA ARG A 25 9.12 20.28 60.29
C ARG A 25 9.42 21.01 61.61
N ALA A 26 10.20 22.09 61.62
CA ALA A 26 10.80 22.61 62.87
C ALA A 26 10.20 23.89 63.48
N SER A 27 9.15 24.52 62.91
CA SER A 27 8.79 25.91 63.28
C SER A 27 7.35 26.18 63.76
N LEU A 28 6.61 25.21 64.28
CA LEU A 28 5.20 25.40 64.69
C LEU A 28 4.99 25.10 66.18
N ALA A 29 5.24 26.08 67.06
CA ALA A 29 4.71 26.07 68.43
C ALA A 29 4.50 27.51 68.96
N SER A 30 3.24 27.81 69.31
CA SER A 30 2.75 28.85 70.24
C SER A 30 2.60 30.34 69.85
N ASP A 31 2.49 30.73 68.58
CA ASP A 31 2.23 32.14 68.23
C ASP A 31 1.06 32.29 67.24
N ILE A 32 0.23 33.34 67.39
CA ILE A 32 -0.88 33.65 66.45
C ILE A 32 -0.32 34.01 65.06
N THR A 33 0.97 34.40 65.02
CA THR A 33 1.74 34.60 63.78
C THR A 33 2.20 33.29 63.13
N ALA A 34 2.20 32.16 63.85
CA ALA A 34 2.64 30.86 63.33
C ALA A 34 1.81 30.33 62.15
N PRO A 35 0.45 30.39 62.16
CA PRO A 35 -0.33 30.02 60.97
C PRO A 35 -0.09 30.97 59.78
N GLN A 36 0.17 32.26 60.02
CA GLN A 36 0.53 33.20 58.94
C GLN A 36 1.92 32.93 58.36
N GLN A 37 2.91 32.66 59.20
CA GLN A 37 4.26 32.29 58.76
C GLN A 37 4.28 30.93 58.06
N ALA A 38 3.48 29.97 58.54
CA ALA A 38 3.29 28.69 57.86
C ALA A 38 2.70 28.88 56.47
N LEU A 39 1.66 29.71 56.32
CA LEU A 39 1.06 30.06 55.04
C LEU A 39 2.08 30.72 54.10
N LEU A 40 2.83 31.72 54.59
CA LEU A 40 3.90 32.39 53.83
C LEU A 40 5.00 31.42 53.38
N SER A 41 5.42 30.51 54.26
CA SER A 41 6.43 29.49 53.94
C SER A 41 5.92 28.48 52.92
N LEU A 42 4.63 28.09 52.99
CA LEU A 42 4.01 27.15 52.05
C LEU A 42 3.88 27.77 50.67
N VAL A 43 3.47 29.04 50.60
CA VAL A 43 3.34 29.77 49.35
C VAL A 43 4.70 30.04 48.72
N ALA A 44 5.72 30.37 49.51
CA ALA A 44 7.09 30.53 49.02
C ALA A 44 7.69 29.19 48.54
N ALA A 45 7.41 28.08 49.23
CA ALA A 45 7.83 26.75 48.81
C ALA A 45 7.11 26.31 47.52
N ALA A 46 5.82 26.62 47.38
CA ALA A 46 5.05 26.36 46.16
C ALA A 46 5.55 27.19 44.97
N ALA A 47 5.95 28.44 45.20
CA ALA A 47 6.51 29.32 44.16
C ALA A 47 7.84 28.80 43.60
N ASN A 48 8.68 28.21 44.46
CA ASN A 48 10.02 27.73 44.09
C ASN A 48 10.05 26.29 43.51
N GLY A 49 8.92 25.57 43.55
CA GLY A 49 8.84 24.16 43.13
C GLY A 49 8.55 23.94 41.63
N ARG A 50 8.31 24.98 40.84
CA ARG A 50 7.97 24.84 39.42
C ARG A 50 9.22 24.87 38.53
N GLY A 51 9.48 23.77 37.83
CA GLY A 51 10.22 23.81 36.57
C GLY A 51 9.30 24.29 35.46
N ASP A 52 9.65 25.40 34.83
CA ASP A 52 9.26 25.92 33.50
C ASP A 52 7.78 25.89 33.04
N SER A 53 6.79 25.59 33.88
CA SER A 53 5.38 25.66 33.46
C SER A 53 4.90 27.11 33.40
N PRO A 54 4.56 27.64 32.21
CA PRO A 54 4.09 29.00 32.03
C PRO A 54 2.58 29.03 32.26
N GLU A 55 2.10 29.74 33.29
CA GLU A 55 0.86 30.55 33.25
C GLU A 55 0.29 30.94 34.61
N PHE A 56 0.68 30.30 35.73
CA PHE A 56 0.13 30.67 37.04
C PHE A 56 1.13 31.45 37.90
N ASP A 57 0.86 32.74 38.07
CA ASP A 57 1.68 33.66 38.84
C ASP A 57 1.43 33.49 40.36
N ILE A 58 2.15 32.54 40.97
CA ILE A 58 2.13 32.25 42.42
C ILE A 58 2.56 33.49 43.23
N SER A 59 3.22 34.48 42.61
CA SER A 59 3.55 35.75 43.26
C SER A 59 2.31 36.49 43.76
N SER A 60 1.16 36.31 43.11
CA SER A 60 -0.12 36.87 43.55
C SER A 60 -0.56 36.30 44.91
N LEU A 61 -0.40 34.99 45.13
CA LEU A 61 -0.70 34.34 46.41
C LEU A 61 0.27 34.78 47.51
N ALA A 62 1.55 34.94 47.19
CA ALA A 62 2.56 35.40 48.16
C ALA A 62 2.25 36.83 48.63
N SER A 63 1.86 37.68 47.68
CA SER A 63 1.44 39.06 47.93
C SER A 63 0.16 39.12 48.77
N MET A 64 -0.81 38.25 48.48
CA MET A 64 -2.04 38.12 49.26
C MET A 64 -1.79 37.61 50.69
N ALA A 65 -0.91 36.61 50.86
CA ALA A 65 -0.52 36.12 52.19
C ALA A 65 0.16 37.21 53.03
N GLN A 66 1.03 38.03 52.43
CA GLN A 66 1.60 39.20 53.10
C GLN A 66 0.54 40.25 53.45
N SER A 67 -0.44 40.48 52.57
CA SER A 67 -1.56 41.39 52.84
C SER A 67 -2.37 40.94 54.06
N ILE A 68 -2.71 39.64 54.17
CA ILE A 68 -3.39 39.07 55.35
C ILE A 68 -2.62 39.35 56.65
N SER A 69 -1.29 39.24 56.62
CA SER A 69 -0.44 39.51 57.79
C SER A 69 -0.52 40.97 58.25
N LYS A 70 -0.70 41.90 57.31
CA LYS A 70 -0.73 43.34 57.58
C LYS A 70 -2.12 43.85 57.96
N THR A 71 -3.18 43.24 57.45
CA THR A 71 -4.56 43.68 57.67
C THR A 71 -5.26 42.98 58.83
N GLY A 72 -4.59 42.04 59.52
CA GLY A 72 -5.15 41.32 60.66
C GLY A 72 -6.20 40.28 60.28
N GLY A 73 -6.18 39.78 59.04
CA GLY A 73 -7.09 38.71 58.62
C GLY A 73 -8.54 39.14 58.44
N VAL A 74 -8.78 40.28 57.79
CA VAL A 74 -10.14 40.73 57.44
C VAL A 74 -10.89 39.58 56.73
N PRO A 75 -12.09 39.18 57.21
CA PRO A 75 -12.84 38.03 56.68
C PRO A 75 -13.01 38.06 55.16
N GLU A 76 -13.12 39.26 54.58
CA GLU A 76 -13.27 39.49 53.15
C GLU A 76 -12.03 39.09 52.33
N THR A 77 -10.82 39.29 52.86
CA THR A 77 -9.58 38.84 52.22
C THR A 77 -9.47 37.32 52.25
N VAL A 78 -9.83 36.68 53.36
CA VAL A 78 -9.81 35.23 53.50
C VAL A 78 -10.82 34.57 52.54
N ASN A 79 -12.01 35.14 52.42
CA ASN A 79 -13.02 34.68 51.47
C ASN A 79 -12.57 34.81 50.02
N THR A 80 -11.91 35.91 49.66
CA THR A 80 -11.36 36.10 48.31
C THR A 80 -10.34 35.01 47.96
N ILE A 81 -9.40 34.71 48.85
CA ILE A 81 -8.39 33.67 48.62
C ILE A 81 -9.02 32.29 48.57
N LYS A 82 -10.01 32.01 49.42
CA LYS A 82 -10.78 30.76 49.37
C LYS A 82 -11.47 30.57 48.01
N GLY A 83 -12.04 31.64 47.45
CA GLY A 83 -12.59 31.64 46.10
C GLY A 83 -11.55 31.28 45.04
N LEU A 84 -10.36 31.90 45.10
CA LEU A 84 -9.25 31.58 44.19
C LEU A 84 -8.77 30.13 44.32
N VAL A 85 -8.60 29.62 45.54
CA VAL A 85 -8.19 28.23 45.79
C VAL A 85 -9.22 27.24 45.26
N THR A 86 -10.51 27.53 45.45
CA THR A 86 -11.60 26.72 44.93
C THR A 86 -11.57 26.68 43.39
N GLY A 87 -11.41 27.84 42.74
CA GLY A 87 -11.28 27.92 41.28
C GLY A 87 -10.05 27.17 40.74
N MET A 88 -8.92 27.22 41.45
CA MET A 88 -7.72 26.45 41.07
C MET A 88 -7.93 24.94 41.22
N LEU A 89 -8.59 24.47 42.30
CA LEU A 89 -8.94 23.06 42.46
C LEU A 89 -9.89 22.58 41.36
N GLU A 90 -10.86 23.39 40.96
CA GLU A 90 -11.74 23.10 39.83
C GLU A 90 -10.96 22.98 38.53
N SER A 91 -10.04 23.91 38.25
CA SER A 91 -9.15 23.86 37.09
C SER A 91 -8.32 22.58 37.05
N LEU A 92 -7.70 22.18 38.17
CA LEU A 92 -6.93 20.93 38.25
C LEU A 92 -7.82 19.70 38.00
N SER A 93 -9.07 19.72 38.45
CA SER A 93 -10.03 18.65 38.19
C SER A 93 -10.43 18.56 36.71
N GLN A 94 -10.56 19.72 36.03
CA GLN A 94 -10.81 19.77 34.59
C GLN A 94 -9.61 19.25 33.80
N GLU A 95 -8.38 19.64 34.17
CA GLU A 95 -7.14 19.12 33.57
C GLU A 95 -7.00 17.60 33.75
N ALA A 96 -7.28 17.09 34.95
CA ALA A 96 -7.29 15.64 35.22
C ALA A 96 -8.31 14.91 34.33
N SER A 97 -9.50 15.48 34.17
CA SER A 97 -10.57 14.91 33.34
C SER A 97 -10.19 14.90 31.86
N ALA A 98 -9.54 15.97 31.37
CA ALA A 98 -9.04 16.05 30.00
C ALA A 98 -7.93 15.03 29.73
N ALA A 99 -6.99 14.86 30.66
CA ALA A 99 -5.95 13.83 30.58
C ALA A 99 -6.56 12.42 30.54
N GLN A 100 -7.55 12.14 31.40
CA GLN A 100 -8.26 10.86 31.43
C GLN A 100 -9.02 10.60 30.12
N LEU A 101 -9.65 11.63 29.54
CA LEU A 101 -10.33 11.53 28.25
C LEU A 101 -9.33 11.15 27.14
N GLY A 102 -8.14 11.76 27.14
CA GLY A 102 -7.07 11.44 26.18
C GLY A 102 -6.67 9.97 26.19
N VAL A 103 -6.56 9.36 27.38
CA VAL A 103 -6.21 7.93 27.54
C VAL A 103 -7.35 7.00 27.16
N THR A 104 -8.60 7.42 27.38
CA THR A 104 -9.79 6.59 27.12
C THR A 104 -10.35 6.76 25.71
N ASN A 105 -9.79 7.67 24.92
CA ASN A 105 -10.27 7.98 23.58
C ASN A 105 -10.00 6.82 22.60
N LYS A 106 -11.07 6.07 22.27
CA LYS A 106 -11.02 4.95 21.30
C LYS A 106 -11.30 5.36 19.86
N THR A 107 -11.60 6.63 19.61
CA THR A 107 -12.06 7.11 18.29
C THR A 107 -11.03 6.88 17.18
N LEU A 108 -9.73 6.88 17.51
CA LEU A 108 -8.65 6.58 16.55
C LEU A 108 -8.75 5.14 16.02
N PHE A 109 -8.94 4.17 16.92
CA PHE A 109 -9.10 2.77 16.55
C PHE A 109 -10.42 2.51 15.81
N GLU A 110 -11.50 3.16 16.23
CA GLU A 110 -12.79 3.11 15.54
C GLU A 110 -12.69 3.63 14.11
N THR A 111 -11.93 4.71 13.90
CA THR A 111 -11.64 5.25 12.56
C THR A 111 -10.89 4.24 11.70
N CYS A 112 -9.87 3.56 12.25
CA CYS A 112 -9.16 2.50 11.51
C CYS A 112 -10.10 1.36 11.11
N ASN A 113 -10.98 0.93 12.02
CA ASN A 113 -11.97 -0.12 11.74
C ASN A 113 -12.97 0.32 10.66
N ALA A 114 -13.47 1.55 10.72
CA ALA A 114 -14.37 2.11 9.72
C ALA A 114 -13.72 2.18 8.34
N ASN A 115 -12.46 2.63 8.27
CA ASN A 115 -11.69 2.68 7.03
C ASN A 115 -11.46 1.27 6.44
N LYS A 116 -11.12 0.29 7.28
CA LYS A 116 -11.01 -1.11 6.87
C LYS A 116 -12.32 -1.65 6.31
N ALA A 117 -13.44 -1.40 7.00
CA ALA A 117 -14.76 -1.84 6.57
C ALA A 117 -15.16 -1.22 5.22
N ALA A 118 -14.92 0.09 5.05
CA ALA A 118 -15.16 0.78 3.79
C ALA A 118 -14.31 0.20 2.65
N ALA A 119 -13.00 0.01 2.87
CA ALA A 119 -12.10 -0.55 1.87
C ALA A 119 -12.48 -2.00 1.49
N MET A 120 -12.82 -2.84 2.47
CA MET A 120 -13.31 -4.20 2.21
C MET A 120 -14.67 -4.20 1.51
N GLY A 121 -15.53 -3.20 1.76
CA GLY A 121 -16.77 -3.01 1.03
C GLY A 121 -16.54 -2.72 -0.46
N GLU A 122 -15.56 -1.90 -0.81
CA GLU A 122 -15.17 -1.67 -2.21
C GLU A 122 -14.58 -2.94 -2.85
N VAL A 123 -13.77 -3.70 -2.13
CA VAL A 123 -13.28 -5.00 -2.60
C VAL A 123 -14.44 -5.96 -2.88
N ALA A 124 -15.42 -6.05 -1.99
CA ALA A 124 -16.58 -6.92 -2.19
C ALA A 124 -17.37 -6.55 -3.45
N LYS A 125 -17.45 -5.26 -3.81
CA LYS A 125 -18.04 -4.83 -5.09
C LYS A 125 -17.23 -5.32 -6.29
N LEU A 126 -15.91 -5.30 -6.22
CA LEU A 126 -15.04 -5.84 -7.27
C LEU A 126 -15.21 -7.36 -7.41
N GLU A 127 -15.30 -8.08 -6.29
CA GLU A 127 -15.57 -9.53 -6.30
C GLU A 127 -16.95 -9.84 -6.89
N ALA A 128 -17.96 -9.04 -6.57
CA ALA A 128 -19.32 -9.21 -7.11
C ALA A 128 -19.42 -8.83 -8.59
N ALA A 129 -18.58 -7.92 -9.07
CA ALA A 129 -18.50 -7.53 -10.47
C ALA A 129 -17.66 -8.50 -11.32
N ALA A 130 -16.79 -9.30 -10.68
CA ALA A 130 -16.02 -10.32 -11.38
C ALA A 130 -16.97 -11.41 -11.89
N PRO A 131 -16.77 -11.93 -13.12
CA PRO A 131 -17.51 -13.08 -13.61
C PRO A 131 -17.32 -14.25 -12.63
N ALA A 132 -18.35 -15.06 -12.42
CA ALA A 132 -18.30 -16.18 -11.47
C ALA A 132 -17.20 -17.21 -11.81
N ASP A 133 -16.86 -17.32 -13.09
CA ASP A 133 -15.78 -18.17 -13.62
C ASP A 133 -14.52 -17.37 -13.98
N GLY A 134 -14.52 -16.05 -13.74
CA GLY A 134 -13.50 -15.09 -14.15
C GLY A 134 -12.99 -15.31 -15.56
N HIS A 135 -13.90 -15.46 -16.54
CA HIS A 135 -13.57 -15.67 -17.95
C HIS A 135 -12.80 -16.96 -18.27
N TYR A 136 -12.62 -17.89 -17.32
CA TYR A 136 -11.90 -19.13 -17.58
C TYR A 136 -12.66 -20.05 -18.53
N ALA A 137 -14.00 -20.06 -18.53
CA ALA A 137 -14.74 -20.90 -19.48
C ALA A 137 -14.50 -20.43 -20.92
N GLU A 138 -14.56 -19.13 -21.17
CA GLU A 138 -14.33 -18.52 -22.48
C GLU A 138 -12.88 -18.70 -22.93
N TYR A 139 -11.92 -18.54 -22.00
CA TYR A 139 -10.51 -18.83 -22.28
C TYR A 139 -10.30 -20.30 -22.65
N ASN A 140 -10.87 -21.24 -21.90
CA ASN A 140 -10.75 -22.67 -22.18
C ASN A 140 -11.37 -23.05 -23.53
N GLN A 141 -12.53 -22.48 -23.86
CA GLN A 141 -13.13 -22.63 -25.19
C GLN A 141 -12.20 -22.08 -26.28
N CYS A 142 -11.62 -20.89 -26.07
CA CYS A 142 -10.68 -20.29 -27.01
C CYS A 142 -9.47 -21.18 -27.29
N ILE A 143 -8.90 -21.80 -26.25
CA ILE A 143 -7.77 -22.73 -26.39
C ILE A 143 -8.14 -23.99 -27.18
N GLN A 144 -9.35 -24.52 -26.99
CA GLN A 144 -9.83 -25.66 -27.80
C GLN A 144 -9.97 -25.29 -29.28
N GLU A 145 -10.54 -24.12 -29.57
CA GLU A 145 -10.68 -23.63 -30.95
C GLU A 145 -9.30 -23.35 -31.58
N LEU A 146 -8.36 -22.80 -30.83
CA LEU A 146 -6.98 -22.60 -31.26
C LEU A 146 -6.29 -23.93 -31.59
N ALA A 147 -6.49 -24.97 -30.78
CA ALA A 147 -5.94 -26.30 -31.05
C ALA A 147 -6.47 -26.89 -32.36
N ASN A 148 -7.76 -26.69 -32.65
CA ASN A 148 -8.38 -27.13 -33.92
C ASN A 148 -7.82 -26.37 -35.13
N LEU A 149 -7.65 -25.05 -35.01
CA LEU A 149 -7.03 -24.22 -36.06
C LEU A 149 -5.58 -24.64 -36.30
N ASN A 150 -4.82 -24.88 -35.24
CA ASN A 150 -3.42 -25.28 -35.33
C ASN A 150 -3.29 -26.66 -36.01
N THR A 151 -4.15 -27.62 -35.65
CA THR A 151 -4.21 -28.94 -36.32
C THR A 151 -4.48 -28.81 -37.81
N THR A 152 -5.43 -27.93 -38.18
CA THR A 152 -5.78 -27.66 -39.59
C THR A 152 -4.61 -27.01 -40.34
N ALA A 153 -3.94 -26.05 -39.74
CA ALA A 153 -2.78 -25.37 -40.32
C ALA A 153 -1.61 -26.35 -40.51
N GLN A 154 -1.26 -27.13 -39.48
CA GLN A 154 -0.20 -28.13 -39.53
C GLN A 154 -0.43 -29.20 -40.60
N SER A 155 -1.67 -29.71 -40.71
CA SER A 155 -2.04 -30.65 -41.77
C SER A 155 -1.85 -30.03 -43.16
N CYS A 156 -2.22 -28.75 -43.33
CA CYS A 156 -2.01 -28.04 -44.59
C CYS A 156 -0.53 -27.87 -44.92
N THR A 157 0.28 -27.37 -43.98
CA THR A 157 1.73 -27.17 -44.17
C THR A 157 2.44 -28.48 -44.50
N SER A 158 2.01 -29.60 -43.89
CA SER A 158 2.53 -30.93 -44.23
C SER A 158 2.24 -31.32 -45.69
N GLN A 159 1.04 -31.02 -46.19
CA GLN A 159 0.69 -31.25 -47.60
C GLN A 159 1.42 -30.30 -48.56
N GLU A 160 1.57 -29.02 -48.18
CA GLU A 160 2.36 -28.04 -48.94
C GLU A 160 3.81 -28.53 -49.10
N GLU A 161 4.41 -29.06 -48.04
CA GLU A 161 5.78 -29.58 -48.07
C GLU A 161 5.93 -30.78 -49.01
N LEU A 162 4.97 -31.71 -49.00
CA LEU A 162 4.96 -32.82 -49.97
C LEU A 162 4.89 -32.31 -51.43
N LEU A 163 4.07 -31.29 -51.70
CA LEU A 163 4.00 -30.67 -53.02
C LEU A 163 5.26 -29.90 -53.38
N ARG A 164 5.93 -29.27 -52.39
CA ARG A 164 7.22 -28.59 -52.58
C ARG A 164 8.28 -29.57 -53.06
N VAL A 165 8.39 -30.73 -52.41
CA VAL A 165 9.32 -31.81 -52.78
C VAL A 165 8.97 -32.36 -54.17
N ALA A 166 7.68 -32.61 -54.46
CA ALA A 166 7.25 -33.10 -55.77
C ALA A 166 7.55 -32.11 -56.91
N LYS A 167 7.30 -30.81 -56.68
CA LYS A 167 7.69 -29.73 -57.59
C LYS A 167 9.19 -29.73 -57.82
N GLN A 168 9.99 -29.76 -56.76
CA GLN A 168 11.45 -29.77 -56.84
C GLN A 168 11.94 -30.93 -57.71
N ALA A 169 11.51 -32.16 -57.42
CA ALA A 169 11.93 -33.34 -58.18
C ALA A 169 11.55 -33.25 -59.68
N ARG A 170 10.32 -32.83 -60.00
CA ARG A 170 9.87 -32.70 -61.40
C ARG A 170 10.62 -31.60 -62.15
N CYS A 171 10.88 -30.48 -61.49
CA CYS A 171 11.60 -29.37 -62.09
C CYS A 171 13.10 -29.63 -62.21
N GLU A 172 13.71 -30.35 -61.27
CA GLU A 172 15.08 -30.85 -61.40
C GLU A 172 15.20 -31.80 -62.59
N TYR A 173 14.26 -32.74 -62.76
CA TYR A 173 14.21 -33.66 -63.88
C TYR A 173 14.03 -32.98 -65.25
N PHE A 174 13.23 -31.91 -65.30
CA PHE A 174 13.15 -31.04 -66.48
C PHE A 174 14.46 -30.27 -66.70
N SER A 175 15.01 -29.67 -65.65
CA SER A 175 16.24 -28.87 -65.74
C SER A 175 17.45 -29.69 -66.18
N ALA A 176 17.51 -30.99 -65.89
CA ALA A 176 18.57 -31.87 -66.38
C ALA A 176 18.56 -32.00 -67.91
N VAL A 177 17.38 -31.94 -68.54
CA VAL A 177 17.24 -31.92 -70.01
C VAL A 177 17.52 -30.52 -70.56
N ASP A 178 17.00 -29.49 -69.89
CA ASP A 178 17.08 -28.08 -70.32
C ASP A 178 18.49 -27.47 -70.17
N ARG A 179 19.20 -27.74 -69.06
CA ARG A 179 20.55 -27.23 -68.74
C ARG A 179 21.67 -27.99 -69.42
N SER A 180 21.38 -29.15 -70.01
CA SER A 180 22.33 -29.68 -70.95
C SER A 180 22.41 -28.61 -72.06
N ASN A 181 23.52 -27.86 -72.14
CA ASN A 181 23.86 -27.05 -73.32
C ASN A 181 23.83 -27.92 -74.62
N ASN A 182 23.68 -29.22 -74.41
CA ASN A 182 23.30 -30.25 -75.33
C ASN A 182 21.82 -30.33 -75.71
N TYR A 183 20.90 -29.39 -75.51
CA TYR A 183 19.63 -29.51 -76.28
C TYR A 183 19.93 -29.39 -77.78
N GLN A 184 20.80 -28.46 -78.17
CA GLN A 184 21.36 -28.44 -79.53
C GLN A 184 22.25 -29.65 -79.80
N SER A 185 23.09 -30.07 -78.85
CA SER A 185 23.99 -31.20 -79.08
C SER A 185 23.31 -32.59 -79.06
N TRP A 186 22.19 -32.78 -78.38
CA TRP A 186 21.39 -34.02 -78.41
C TRP A 186 20.71 -34.20 -79.76
N PHE A 187 20.38 -33.08 -80.40
CA PHE A 187 19.86 -33.03 -81.76
C PHE A 187 21.00 -33.10 -82.81
N CYS A 188 22.21 -32.63 -82.49
CA CYS A 188 23.30 -32.42 -83.47
C CYS A 188 24.60 -33.24 -83.25
N TYR A 189 24.74 -34.07 -82.20
CA TYR A 189 25.89 -34.99 -82.08
C TYR A 189 25.65 -36.23 -82.95
N GLU A 190 26.42 -36.32 -84.03
CA GLU A 190 26.45 -37.46 -84.94
C GLU A 190 27.16 -38.68 -84.32
N ASP A 191 28.02 -38.47 -83.30
CA ASP A 191 28.89 -39.52 -82.74
C ASP A 191 28.14 -40.65 -82.01
N ASP A 192 26.93 -40.38 -81.50
CA ASP A 192 26.05 -41.39 -80.87
C ASP A 192 25.08 -42.03 -81.88
N PHE A 193 25.16 -41.64 -83.16
CA PHE A 193 24.37 -42.24 -84.21
C PHE A 193 25.20 -43.30 -84.91
N PRO A 194 24.77 -44.58 -84.92
CA PRO A 194 25.37 -45.55 -85.82
C PRO A 194 25.24 -44.99 -87.23
N VAL A 195 26.36 -44.85 -87.95
CA VAL A 195 26.43 -44.34 -89.35
C VAL A 195 25.52 -45.14 -90.30
N SER A 196 24.98 -46.28 -89.85
CA SER A 196 24.04 -47.17 -90.56
C SER A 196 22.55 -46.87 -90.34
N SER A 197 22.19 -45.81 -89.61
CA SER A 197 20.80 -45.52 -89.25
C SER A 197 20.10 -44.63 -90.29
N THR A 198 18.83 -44.90 -90.61
CA THR A 198 18.10 -44.18 -91.67
C THR A 198 17.67 -42.78 -91.21
N TYR A 199 17.42 -41.89 -92.17
CA TYR A 199 16.93 -40.55 -91.90
C TYR A 199 15.57 -40.56 -91.15
N GLU A 200 14.71 -41.52 -91.42
CA GLU A 200 13.44 -41.71 -90.70
C GLU A 200 13.66 -42.03 -89.22
N ALA A 201 14.65 -42.87 -88.90
CA ALA A 201 15.01 -43.19 -87.51
C ALA A 201 15.52 -41.96 -86.76
N TYR A 202 16.31 -41.11 -87.45
CA TYR A 202 16.74 -39.82 -86.93
C TYR A 202 15.55 -38.90 -86.62
N LEU A 203 14.62 -38.72 -87.57
CA LEU A 203 13.43 -37.90 -87.37
C LEU A 203 12.57 -38.41 -86.20
N GLN A 204 12.34 -39.72 -86.11
CA GLN A 204 11.53 -40.30 -85.04
C GLN A 204 12.15 -40.07 -83.66
N ARG A 205 13.48 -40.19 -83.52
CA ARG A 205 14.18 -39.87 -82.27
C ARG A 205 13.93 -38.42 -81.86
N ASN A 206 14.09 -37.47 -82.79
CA ASN A 206 13.90 -36.05 -82.53
C ASN A 206 12.45 -35.70 -82.14
N ILE A 207 11.47 -36.35 -82.80
CA ILE A 207 10.06 -36.25 -82.42
C ILE A 207 9.84 -36.75 -80.99
N ASN A 208 10.41 -37.90 -80.63
CA ASN A 208 10.29 -38.48 -79.29
C ASN A 208 10.94 -37.59 -78.22
N MET A 209 12.15 -37.06 -78.48
CA MET A 209 12.85 -36.15 -77.56
C MET A 209 12.07 -34.85 -77.35
N LEU A 210 11.51 -34.26 -78.41
CA LEU A 210 10.71 -33.05 -78.30
C LEU A 210 9.41 -33.30 -77.52
N ALA A 211 8.77 -34.45 -77.75
CA ALA A 211 7.59 -34.86 -76.99
C ALA A 211 7.94 -35.01 -75.50
N GLU A 212 9.02 -35.70 -75.18
CA GLU A 212 9.50 -35.88 -73.81
C GLU A 212 9.86 -34.54 -73.13
N TYR A 213 10.56 -33.64 -73.83
CA TYR A 213 10.87 -32.30 -73.34
C TYR A 213 9.59 -31.54 -72.97
N ARG A 214 8.60 -31.53 -73.87
CA ARG A 214 7.29 -30.88 -73.63
C ARG A 214 6.59 -31.48 -72.43
N THR A 215 6.56 -32.81 -72.30
CA THR A 215 5.97 -33.50 -71.16
C THR A 215 6.66 -33.14 -69.85
N ARG A 216 8.00 -33.17 -69.80
CA ARG A 216 8.78 -32.81 -68.60
C ARG A 216 8.56 -31.35 -68.20
N LYS A 217 8.56 -30.44 -69.18
CA LYS A 217 8.26 -29.01 -68.97
C LYS A 217 6.88 -28.84 -68.36
N GLN A 218 5.86 -29.45 -68.97
CA GLN A 218 4.48 -29.39 -68.49
C GLN A 218 4.36 -29.94 -67.07
N ASN A 219 4.98 -31.08 -66.77
CA ASN A 219 4.98 -31.67 -65.43
C ASN A 219 5.58 -30.75 -64.35
N CYS A 220 6.64 -30.01 -64.68
CA CYS A 220 7.22 -28.99 -63.79
C CYS A 220 6.29 -27.77 -63.63
N THR A 221 5.67 -27.29 -64.71
CA THR A 221 4.68 -26.19 -64.66
C THR A 221 3.46 -26.56 -63.82
N ASP A 222 2.91 -27.76 -64.00
CA ASP A 222 1.75 -28.24 -63.25
C ASP A 222 2.07 -28.38 -61.76
N ALA A 223 3.20 -29.01 -61.42
CA ALA A 223 3.62 -29.16 -60.03
C ALA A 223 3.91 -27.82 -59.36
N SER A 224 4.49 -26.87 -60.11
CA SER A 224 4.68 -25.50 -59.63
C SER A 224 3.35 -24.81 -59.34
N SER A 225 2.36 -24.99 -60.21
CA SER A 225 1.02 -24.41 -60.05
C SER A 225 0.28 -25.04 -58.86
N SER A 226 0.34 -26.37 -58.71
CA SER A 226 -0.24 -27.08 -57.56
C SER A 226 0.38 -26.64 -56.24
N TYR A 227 1.72 -26.51 -56.19
CA TYR A 227 2.40 -26.00 -55.00
C TYR A 227 1.97 -24.58 -54.65
N SER A 228 1.98 -23.65 -55.62
CA SER A 228 1.58 -22.25 -55.38
C SER A 228 0.12 -22.14 -54.93
N ALA A 229 -0.78 -22.94 -55.49
CA ALA A 229 -2.18 -23.00 -55.06
C ALA A 229 -2.29 -23.49 -53.60
N LYS A 230 -1.56 -24.57 -53.25
CA LYS A 230 -1.57 -25.10 -51.89
C LYS A 230 -0.97 -24.13 -50.88
N GLN A 231 0.12 -23.45 -51.23
CA GLN A 231 0.71 -22.42 -50.40
C GLN A 231 -0.28 -21.29 -50.08
N SER A 232 -1.03 -20.82 -51.08
CA SER A 232 -2.08 -19.81 -50.86
C SER A 232 -3.20 -20.32 -49.93
N GLU A 233 -3.64 -21.57 -50.11
CA GLU A 233 -4.60 -22.23 -49.22
C GLU A 233 -4.07 -22.32 -47.78
N CYS A 234 -2.82 -22.74 -47.59
CA CYS A 234 -2.22 -22.88 -46.25
C CYS A 234 -1.99 -21.53 -45.58
N ASN A 235 -1.56 -20.51 -46.31
CA ASN A 235 -1.47 -19.15 -45.78
C ASN A 235 -2.82 -18.65 -45.23
N THR A 236 -3.91 -18.94 -45.94
CA THR A 236 -5.27 -18.61 -45.49
C THR A 236 -5.66 -19.35 -44.20
N LYS A 237 -5.19 -20.59 -44.02
CA LYS A 237 -5.47 -21.41 -42.81
C LYS A 237 -4.58 -21.06 -41.62
N THR A 238 -3.35 -20.59 -41.87
CA THR A 238 -2.40 -20.21 -40.81
C THR A 238 -2.71 -18.82 -40.24
N SER A 239 -3.23 -17.89 -41.04
CA SER A 239 -3.55 -16.52 -40.58
C SER A 239 -4.52 -16.47 -39.37
N PRO A 240 -5.63 -17.23 -39.32
CA PRO A 240 -6.50 -17.28 -38.14
C PRO A 240 -5.82 -17.75 -36.86
N VAL A 241 -4.74 -18.53 -36.93
CA VAL A 241 -4.03 -19.04 -35.75
C VAL A 241 -3.45 -17.89 -34.94
N SER A 242 -2.74 -16.94 -35.57
CA SER A 242 -2.12 -15.81 -34.87
C SER A 242 -3.16 -14.88 -34.24
N ILE A 243 -4.24 -14.58 -34.97
CA ILE A 243 -5.36 -13.76 -34.48
C ILE A 243 -6.01 -14.43 -33.27
N LYS A 244 -6.27 -15.75 -33.36
CA LYS A 244 -6.91 -16.49 -32.26
C LYS A 244 -5.98 -16.62 -31.05
N THR A 245 -4.67 -16.80 -31.25
CA THR A 245 -3.68 -16.78 -30.17
C THR A 245 -3.75 -15.48 -29.38
N LEU A 246 -3.70 -14.32 -30.05
CA LEU A 246 -3.80 -13.01 -29.39
C LEU A 246 -5.12 -12.83 -28.63
N HIS A 247 -6.22 -13.30 -29.22
CA HIS A 247 -7.54 -13.27 -28.57
C HIS A 247 -7.56 -14.14 -27.29
N CYS A 248 -7.03 -15.36 -27.33
CA CYS A 248 -6.96 -16.22 -26.15
C CYS A 248 -6.03 -15.63 -25.08
N GLU A 249 -4.93 -14.97 -25.47
CA GLU A 249 -4.04 -14.27 -24.53
C GLU A 249 -4.74 -13.10 -23.83
N THR A 250 -5.56 -12.32 -24.56
CA THR A 250 -6.37 -11.26 -23.96
C THR A 250 -7.39 -11.83 -22.97
N LEU A 251 -8.09 -12.91 -23.32
CA LEU A 251 -9.02 -13.58 -22.40
C LEU A 251 -8.30 -14.07 -21.14
N LYS A 252 -7.11 -14.66 -21.28
CA LYS A 252 -6.28 -15.09 -20.14
C LYS A 252 -5.88 -13.91 -19.24
N SER A 253 -5.50 -12.78 -19.84
CA SER A 253 -5.14 -11.57 -19.11
C SER A 253 -6.34 -11.04 -18.32
N ASN A 254 -7.50 -10.90 -18.97
CA ASN A 254 -8.73 -10.43 -18.34
C ASN A 254 -9.18 -11.36 -17.22
N ALA A 255 -9.08 -12.68 -17.43
CA ALA A 255 -9.35 -13.67 -16.40
C ALA A 255 -8.44 -13.47 -15.18
N THR A 256 -7.14 -13.37 -15.41
CA THR A 256 -6.15 -13.16 -14.35
C THR A 256 -6.40 -11.86 -13.59
N GLU A 257 -6.68 -10.77 -14.30
CA GLU A 257 -6.96 -9.46 -13.72
C GLU A 257 -8.23 -9.47 -12.85
N ALA A 258 -9.29 -10.15 -13.29
CA ALA A 258 -10.53 -10.29 -12.54
C ALA A 258 -10.33 -11.00 -11.18
N PHE A 259 -9.41 -11.96 -11.09
CA PHE A 259 -9.07 -12.62 -9.81
C PHE A 259 -8.04 -11.85 -8.99
N CYS A 260 -7.03 -11.27 -9.62
CA CYS A 260 -5.93 -10.61 -8.91
C CYS A 260 -6.34 -9.25 -8.34
N THR A 261 -7.21 -8.51 -9.02
CA THR A 261 -7.58 -7.14 -8.60
C THR A 261 -8.27 -7.11 -7.24
N PRO A 262 -9.30 -7.94 -6.95
CA PRO A 262 -9.90 -7.97 -5.62
C PRO A 262 -8.91 -8.40 -4.53
N TYR A 263 -8.05 -9.38 -4.81
CA TYR A 263 -7.02 -9.82 -3.88
C TYR A 263 -6.03 -8.70 -3.52
N GLN A 264 -5.52 -7.98 -4.52
CA GLN A 264 -4.66 -6.81 -4.31
C GLN A 264 -5.37 -5.72 -3.49
N GLY A 265 -6.67 -5.54 -3.72
CA GLY A 265 -7.52 -4.67 -2.91
C GLY A 265 -7.55 -5.09 -1.44
N LYS A 266 -7.72 -6.39 -1.13
CA LYS A 266 -7.69 -6.91 0.26
C LYS A 266 -6.34 -6.64 0.92
N VAL A 267 -5.24 -6.95 0.24
CA VAL A 267 -3.89 -6.72 0.75
C VAL A 267 -3.67 -5.25 1.06
N THR A 268 -4.08 -4.36 0.16
CA THR A 268 -3.99 -2.91 0.35
C THR A 268 -4.81 -2.45 1.55
N ALA A 269 -6.06 -2.92 1.67
CA ALA A 269 -6.93 -2.59 2.80
C ALA A 269 -6.35 -3.03 4.15
N CYS A 270 -5.77 -4.24 4.22
CA CYS A 270 -5.08 -4.72 5.42
C CYS A 270 -3.84 -3.89 5.75
N ASN A 271 -2.98 -3.58 4.78
CA ASN A 271 -1.77 -2.78 5.01
C ASN A 271 -2.11 -1.37 5.54
N VAL A 272 -3.15 -0.74 4.99
CA VAL A 272 -3.64 0.57 5.45
C VAL A 272 -4.19 0.47 6.86
N TYR A 273 -4.96 -0.59 7.17
CA TYR A 273 -5.46 -0.84 8.51
C TYR A 273 -4.33 -1.02 9.54
N ASP A 274 -3.35 -1.89 9.25
CA ASP A 274 -2.23 -2.16 10.15
C ASP A 274 -1.42 -0.89 10.43
N SER A 275 -1.18 -0.07 9.40
CA SER A 275 -0.49 1.22 9.54
C SER A 275 -1.30 2.20 10.40
N CYS A 276 -2.62 2.29 10.20
CA CYS A 276 -3.52 3.13 11.00
C CYS A 276 -3.56 2.67 12.45
N TRP A 277 -3.62 1.36 12.68
CA TRP A 277 -3.66 0.76 14.01
C TRP A 277 -2.38 1.04 14.79
N ALA A 278 -1.21 0.80 14.17
CA ALA A 278 0.08 1.08 14.78
C ALA A 278 0.24 2.58 15.15
N ALA A 279 -0.23 3.48 14.27
CA ALA A 279 -0.22 4.91 14.57
C ALA A 279 -1.17 5.28 15.74
N SER A 280 -2.33 4.62 15.81
CA SER A 280 -3.29 4.81 16.90
C SER A 280 -2.76 4.29 18.23
N GLU A 281 -2.05 3.17 18.22
CA GLU A 281 -1.36 2.61 19.39
C GLU A 281 -0.27 3.55 19.90
N ALA A 282 0.59 4.05 19.00
CA ALA A 282 1.62 5.02 19.36
C ALA A 282 1.02 6.31 19.96
N ALA A 283 -0.09 6.81 19.40
CA ALA A 283 -0.80 7.97 19.93
C ALA A 283 -1.41 7.68 21.32
N ALA A 284 -2.00 6.50 21.52
CA ALA A 284 -2.56 6.09 22.81
C ALA A 284 -1.47 5.94 23.89
N THR A 285 -0.32 5.35 23.54
CA THR A 285 0.85 5.27 24.43
C THR A 285 1.35 6.67 24.79
N SER A 286 1.51 7.56 23.80
CA SER A 286 1.94 8.94 24.05
C SER A 286 0.96 9.72 24.95
N ALA A 287 -0.36 9.52 24.77
CA ALA A 287 -1.38 10.12 25.62
C ALA A 287 -1.32 9.58 27.05
N TYR A 288 -1.08 8.26 27.21
CA TYR A 288 -0.88 7.63 28.52
C TYR A 288 0.34 8.19 29.24
N ASP A 289 1.51 8.23 28.59
CA ASP A 289 2.74 8.74 29.19
C ASP A 289 2.59 10.21 29.62
N THR A 290 1.91 11.01 28.79
CA THR A 290 1.58 12.41 29.09
C THR A 290 0.65 12.50 30.30
N ALA A 291 -0.41 11.68 30.35
CA ALA A 291 -1.35 11.65 31.46
C ALA A 291 -0.66 11.23 32.78
N VAL A 292 0.25 10.26 32.75
CA VAL A 292 1.06 9.86 33.91
C VAL A 292 1.90 11.04 34.38
N SER A 293 2.65 11.68 33.47
CA SER A 293 3.49 12.85 33.80
C SER A 293 2.67 14.01 34.39
N ILE A 294 1.48 14.28 33.85
CA ILE A 294 0.59 15.33 34.35
C ILE A 294 0.01 14.93 35.70
N SER A 295 -0.39 13.67 35.90
CA SER A 295 -1.04 13.20 37.12
C SER A 295 -0.19 13.38 38.39
N GLU A 296 1.13 13.19 38.28
CA GLU A 296 2.06 13.39 39.40
C GLU A 296 2.13 14.87 39.80
N ASN A 297 2.14 15.76 38.80
CA ASN A 297 2.12 17.21 39.01
C ASN A 297 0.77 17.67 39.60
N LEU A 298 -0.35 17.22 39.02
CA LEU A 298 -1.70 17.53 39.51
C LEU A 298 -1.89 17.06 40.95
N LYS A 299 -1.41 15.86 41.31
CA LYS A 299 -1.48 15.35 42.69
C LYS A 299 -0.71 16.24 43.66
N THR A 300 0.46 16.72 43.26
CA THR A 300 1.28 17.62 44.07
C THR A 300 0.59 18.97 44.27
N GLN A 301 0.07 19.57 43.19
CA GLN A 301 -0.65 20.84 43.23
C GLN A 301 -1.95 20.73 44.04
N TRP A 302 -2.71 19.66 43.84
CA TRP A 302 -3.94 19.38 44.58
C TRP A 302 -3.69 19.30 46.09
N ASN A 303 -2.69 18.52 46.51
CA ASN A 303 -2.34 18.39 47.92
C ASN A 303 -1.90 19.73 48.53
N ALA A 304 -1.15 20.54 47.78
CA ALA A 304 -0.75 21.88 48.23
C ALA A 304 -1.97 22.80 48.40
N LEU A 305 -2.88 22.84 47.42
CA LEU A 305 -4.09 23.66 47.48
C LEU A 305 -5.05 23.20 48.58
N LYS A 306 -5.18 21.89 48.82
CA LYS A 306 -5.99 21.37 49.93
C LYS A 306 -5.44 21.75 51.30
N ARG A 307 -4.12 21.79 51.46
CA ARG A 307 -3.50 22.31 52.69
C ARG A 307 -3.78 23.79 52.90
N VAL A 308 -3.69 24.60 51.83
CA VAL A 308 -4.04 26.03 51.89
C VAL A 308 -5.52 26.23 52.22
N GLU A 309 -6.42 25.49 51.56
CA GLU A 309 -7.86 25.50 51.85
C GLU A 309 -8.13 25.19 53.33
N CYS A 310 -7.48 24.16 53.89
CA CYS A 310 -7.61 23.80 55.30
C CYS A 310 -7.12 24.92 56.24
N LEU A 311 -5.96 25.54 55.95
CA LEU A 311 -5.43 26.65 56.75
C LEU A 311 -6.37 27.87 56.72
N LEU A 312 -6.96 28.20 55.57
CA LEU A 312 -7.95 29.27 55.45
C LEU A 312 -9.21 28.96 56.26
N ASP A 313 -9.63 27.70 56.31
CA ASP A 313 -10.73 27.23 57.15
C ASP A 313 -10.45 27.36 58.65
N VAL A 314 -9.20 27.12 59.09
CA VAL A 314 -8.77 27.36 60.47
C VAL A 314 -8.83 28.85 60.82
N LEU A 315 -8.42 29.73 59.91
CA LEU A 315 -8.44 31.18 60.13
C LEU A 315 -9.86 31.75 60.22
N THR A 316 -10.85 31.08 59.62
CA THR A 316 -12.27 31.50 59.67
C THR A 316 -13.05 30.87 60.83
N LYS A 317 -12.60 29.75 61.38
CA LYS A 317 -13.29 29.02 62.46
C LYS A 317 -12.49 29.12 63.77
N SER A 318 -12.96 29.92 64.72
CA SER A 318 -12.36 30.06 66.05
C SER A 318 -12.27 28.68 66.75
N GLY A 319 -11.04 28.19 67.03
CA GLY A 319 -10.82 26.99 67.84
C GLY A 319 -10.38 25.72 67.12
N VAL A 320 -10.17 25.74 65.79
CA VAL A 320 -9.57 24.59 65.08
C VAL A 320 -8.04 24.65 65.23
N LYS A 321 -7.42 23.53 65.62
CA LYS A 321 -5.96 23.46 65.78
C LYS A 321 -5.26 23.33 64.40
N PRO A 322 -4.22 24.13 64.11
CA PRO A 322 -3.49 24.10 62.83
C PRO A 322 -2.85 22.74 62.50
N GLU A 323 -2.54 21.95 63.54
CA GLU A 323 -1.89 20.63 63.36
C GLU A 323 -2.74 19.66 62.53
N ALA A 324 -4.06 19.86 62.45
CA ALA A 324 -4.97 19.03 61.67
C ALA A 324 -4.80 19.19 60.15
N CYS A 325 -4.14 20.26 59.67
CA CYS A 325 -4.02 20.57 58.24
C CYS A 325 -2.73 20.06 57.57
N VAL A 326 -1.80 19.44 58.32
CA VAL A 326 -0.45 19.10 57.84
C VAL A 326 -0.29 17.62 57.45
N ALA A 327 -1.26 16.77 57.83
CA ALA A 327 -1.29 15.35 57.46
C ALA A 327 -1.54 15.17 55.95
#